data_AF-K5Y123-F1
#
_entry.id   AF-K5Y123-F1
#
_cell.length_a   1.000
_cell.length_b   1.000
_cell.length_c   1.000
_cell.angle_alpha   90.00
_cell.angle_beta   90.00
_cell.angle_gamma   90.00
#
_symmetry.space_group_name_H-M   'P 1'
#
loop_
_entity.id
_entity.type
_entity.pdbx_description
1 polymer ?
#
loop_
_entity_poly.entity_id
_entity_poly.type
_entity_poly.pdbx_seq_one_letter_code
_entity_poly.pdbx_strand_id
1 'polypeptide(L)'
;MSATEDESLSREDVMHVLKGMNIEFSPNTKLTSTTLRHRLIQSLDAAQRFASIFPDPTHLIKLSRYSMWRKKAPVVDAFSRRTWGAIFQDNRGFEDHRQIAFARINQLIPDIAKEMDKKKIGYVVLKDMATLRALIIRFFAIYEINDRTPLLLVNYACLEEDDEEALDDTITDYTPEEQRGRAYQMTDIEQDLLIELLSLNRGHLSPEYKITEAAFDDRCEVGFILPIGGLNVKDIIRLSKPKGCLLCGEETHSTCSACLSAQYCGKGEKEDWRNHKSLCKAISSGKWYTIELDPNPFSTMMSKMYKTSINRYDDTDDDTPTHNAEGVEEPPPNPYEDDYYLVKLQVPIGAEANQMLVHDRYKTFELHLTDMKNPEAFTAAMLAVALEPKMYRWAHREGEWNWKICFDRLPDQTPTW
;
A
#
# COMPACT_ATOMS: atom_id res chain seq x y z
N MET A 1 -32.43 7.01 -10.56
CA MET A 1 -31.50 7.39 -11.65
C MET A 1 -30.39 6.35 -11.64
N SER A 2 -30.16 5.62 -12.73
CA SER A 2 -28.92 4.85 -12.83
C SER A 2 -27.82 5.88 -13.00
N ALA A 3 -27.02 6.13 -11.96
CA ALA A 3 -25.80 6.90 -12.08
C ALA A 3 -25.02 6.26 -13.24
N THR A 4 -25.02 6.93 -14.39
CA THR A 4 -23.94 6.76 -15.36
C THR A 4 -22.67 6.83 -14.54
N GLU A 5 -21.82 5.81 -14.66
CA GLU A 5 -20.52 5.71 -14.01
C GLU A 5 -19.67 6.91 -14.44
N ASP A 6 -19.98 8.09 -13.91
CA ASP A 6 -19.18 9.27 -14.11
C ASP A 6 -17.88 8.99 -13.35
N GLU A 7 -16.80 8.91 -14.10
CA GLU A 7 -15.49 8.62 -13.54
C GLU A 7 -15.06 9.85 -12.72
N SER A 8 -15.41 9.86 -11.44
CA SER A 8 -15.15 11.03 -10.58
C SER A 8 -13.65 11.33 -10.41
N LEU A 9 -12.80 10.29 -10.45
CA LEU A 9 -11.35 10.45 -10.49
C LEU A 9 -10.84 10.37 -11.93
N SER A 10 -10.14 11.42 -12.38
CA SER A 10 -9.45 11.36 -13.67
C SER A 10 -8.31 10.33 -13.65
N ARG A 11 -7.87 9.91 -14.83
CA ARG A 11 -6.71 9.01 -14.97
C ARG A 11 -5.47 9.53 -14.23
N GLU A 12 -5.24 10.84 -14.28
CA GLU A 12 -4.08 11.48 -13.66
C GLU A 12 -4.21 11.47 -12.12
N ASP A 13 -5.41 11.68 -11.59
CA ASP A 13 -5.66 11.66 -10.15
C ASP A 13 -5.42 10.25 -9.60
N VAL A 14 -5.94 9.22 -10.28
CA VAL A 14 -5.70 7.81 -9.91
C VAL A 14 -4.20 7.49 -9.88
N MET A 15 -3.42 7.97 -10.86
CA MET A 15 -1.96 7.78 -10.86
C MET A 15 -1.28 8.45 -9.66
N HIS A 16 -1.68 9.68 -9.31
CA HIS A 16 -1.11 10.39 -8.17
C HIS A 16 -1.50 9.76 -6.84
N VAL A 17 -2.76 9.34 -6.69
CA VAL A 17 -3.23 8.62 -5.50
C VAL A 17 -2.45 7.32 -5.33
N LEU A 18 -2.31 6.51 -6.38
CA LEU A 18 -1.53 5.27 -6.36
C LEU A 18 -0.06 5.53 -5.99
N LYS A 19 0.57 6.58 -6.54
CA LYS A 19 1.92 7.01 -6.15
C LYS A 19 1.98 7.37 -4.66
N GLY A 20 0.97 8.08 -4.14
CA GLY A 20 0.79 8.36 -2.71
C GLY A 20 0.68 7.10 -1.84
N MET A 21 0.08 6.04 -2.37
CA MET A 21 0.02 4.71 -1.75
C MET A 21 1.34 3.92 -1.87
N ASN A 22 2.39 4.50 -2.45
CA ASN A 22 3.69 3.88 -2.78
C ASN A 22 3.64 2.88 -3.95
N ILE A 23 2.62 2.96 -4.80
CA ILE A 23 2.54 2.19 -6.04
C ILE A 23 3.03 3.08 -7.18
N GLU A 24 4.32 2.93 -7.51
CA GLU A 24 4.98 3.69 -8.57
C GLU A 24 4.78 3.02 -9.93
N PHE A 25 4.49 3.82 -10.96
CA PHE A 25 4.46 3.40 -12.36
C PHE A 25 5.56 4.12 -13.15
N SER A 26 5.94 3.56 -14.30
CA SER A 26 6.77 4.28 -15.26
C SER A 26 6.08 5.60 -15.67
N PRO A 27 6.80 6.74 -15.74
CA PRO A 27 6.24 8.00 -16.21
C PRO A 27 5.61 7.91 -17.61
N ASN A 28 6.06 6.95 -18.43
CA ASN A 28 5.56 6.70 -19.79
C ASN A 28 4.49 5.60 -19.85
N THR A 29 3.89 5.26 -18.71
CA THR A 29 2.84 4.23 -18.64
C THR A 29 1.65 4.59 -19.53
N LYS A 30 1.24 3.62 -20.35
CA LYS A 30 0.06 3.67 -21.22
C LYS A 30 -1.10 2.85 -20.65
N LEU A 31 -1.06 2.51 -19.36
CA LEU A 31 -2.18 1.86 -18.68
C LEU A 31 -3.46 2.69 -18.90
N THR A 32 -4.54 2.00 -19.26
CA THR A 32 -5.87 2.59 -19.44
C THR A 32 -6.44 3.08 -18.11
N SER A 33 -7.38 4.03 -18.15
CA SER A 33 -8.08 4.53 -16.94
C SER A 33 -8.72 3.37 -16.16
N THR A 34 -9.39 2.45 -16.85
CA THR A 34 -10.00 1.25 -16.25
C THR A 34 -8.96 0.37 -15.54
N THR A 35 -7.78 0.16 -16.13
CA THR A 35 -6.72 -0.66 -15.50
C THR A 35 -6.15 0.02 -14.26
N LEU A 36 -5.93 1.33 -14.31
CA LEU A 36 -5.47 2.12 -13.17
C LEU A 36 -6.52 2.13 -12.05
N ARG A 37 -7.79 2.34 -12.37
CA ARG A 37 -8.89 2.29 -11.41
C ARG A 37 -9.03 0.92 -10.75
N HIS A 38 -8.93 -0.16 -11.53
CA HIS A 38 -8.90 -1.50 -10.96
C HIS A 38 -7.71 -1.71 -10.01
N ARG A 39 -6.52 -1.14 -10.30
CA ARG A 39 -5.41 -1.16 -9.34
C ARG A 39 -5.70 -0.33 -8.09
N LEU A 40 -6.35 0.83 -8.22
CA LEU A 40 -6.77 1.64 -7.08
C LEU A 40 -7.71 0.85 -6.16
N ILE A 41 -8.74 0.21 -6.72
CA ILE A 41 -9.66 -0.65 -5.98
C ILE A 41 -8.90 -1.76 -5.23
N GLN A 42 -8.01 -2.49 -5.93
CA GLN A 42 -7.19 -3.53 -5.30
C GLN A 42 -6.28 -2.99 -4.19
N SER A 43 -5.85 -1.74 -4.29
CA SER A 43 -5.03 -1.07 -3.28
C SER A 43 -5.85 -0.65 -2.07
N LEU A 44 -7.07 -0.15 -2.28
CA LEU A 44 -8.00 0.19 -1.20
C LEU A 44 -8.40 -1.05 -0.38
N ASP A 45 -8.72 -2.17 -1.05
CA ASP A 45 -8.97 -3.46 -0.39
C ASP A 45 -7.77 -3.93 0.45
N ALA A 46 -6.57 -3.86 -0.13
CA ALA A 46 -5.33 -4.26 0.54
C ALA A 46 -5.01 -3.36 1.75
N ALA A 47 -5.31 -2.06 1.65
CA ALA A 47 -5.16 -1.09 2.73
C ALA A 47 -6.11 -1.37 3.91
N GLN A 48 -7.29 -1.92 3.63
CA GLN A 48 -8.22 -2.38 4.67
C GLN A 48 -7.86 -3.76 5.22
N ARG A 49 -6.91 -4.49 4.62
CA ARG A 49 -6.62 -5.91 4.89
C ARG A 49 -7.83 -6.81 4.63
N PHE A 50 -8.65 -6.47 3.62
CA PHE A 50 -9.93 -7.13 3.38
C PHE A 50 -9.79 -8.66 3.29
N ALA A 51 -8.85 -9.16 2.47
CA ALA A 51 -8.60 -10.59 2.29
C ALA A 51 -8.13 -11.32 3.57
N SER A 52 -7.53 -10.61 4.53
CA SER A 52 -7.14 -11.20 5.82
C SER A 52 -8.32 -11.24 6.80
N ILE A 53 -9.21 -10.25 6.73
CA ILE A 53 -10.40 -10.15 7.59
C ILE A 53 -11.48 -11.11 7.10
N PHE A 54 -11.63 -11.24 5.77
CA PHE A 54 -12.59 -12.10 5.09
C PHE A 54 -11.85 -13.03 4.10
N PRO A 55 -11.31 -14.17 4.58
CA PRO A 55 -10.50 -15.07 3.76
C PRO A 55 -11.24 -15.74 2.60
N ASP A 56 -12.58 -15.76 2.61
CA ASP A 56 -13.39 -16.25 1.50
C ASP A 56 -13.78 -15.06 0.59
N PRO A 57 -13.11 -14.87 -0.57
CA PRO A 57 -13.37 -13.75 -1.47
C PRO A 57 -14.74 -13.85 -2.16
N THR A 58 -15.38 -15.02 -2.12
CA THR A 58 -16.71 -15.22 -2.71
C THR A 58 -17.84 -14.93 -1.74
N HIS A 59 -17.53 -14.75 -0.44
CA HIS A 59 -18.54 -14.61 0.58
C HIS A 59 -18.93 -13.15 0.79
N LEU A 60 -20.11 -12.79 0.28
CA LEU A 60 -20.74 -11.52 0.62
C LEU A 60 -21.00 -11.42 2.12
N ILE A 61 -20.72 -10.25 2.70
CA ILE A 61 -20.83 -9.99 4.13
C ILE A 61 -22.30 -10.05 4.54
N LYS A 62 -22.63 -11.09 5.32
CA LYS A 62 -23.94 -11.24 5.98
C LYS A 62 -23.86 -10.72 7.40
N LEU A 63 -24.27 -9.46 7.63
CA LEU A 63 -24.16 -8.78 8.92
C LEU A 63 -24.87 -9.50 10.09
N SER A 64 -25.88 -10.33 9.80
CA SER A 64 -26.55 -11.18 10.79
C SER A 64 -25.64 -12.23 11.45
N ARG A 65 -24.44 -12.48 10.89
CA ARG A 65 -23.44 -13.39 11.47
C ARG A 65 -22.55 -12.71 12.52
N TYR A 66 -22.55 -11.39 12.58
CA TYR A 66 -21.67 -10.62 13.46
C TYR A 66 -22.48 -10.01 14.59
N SER A 67 -21.85 -9.90 15.76
CA SER A 67 -22.47 -9.21 16.89
C SER A 67 -22.19 -7.71 16.82
N MET A 68 -23.05 -6.89 17.42
CA MET A 68 -22.78 -5.45 17.56
C MET A 68 -21.51 -5.24 18.40
N TRP A 69 -20.71 -4.24 18.07
CA TRP A 69 -19.50 -3.87 18.82
C TRP A 69 -19.84 -3.52 20.27
N ARG A 70 -19.61 -4.49 21.17
CA ARG A 70 -19.82 -4.28 22.60
C ARG A 70 -18.54 -3.66 23.14
N LYS A 71 -18.66 -2.51 23.80
CA LYS A 71 -17.62 -1.58 24.30
C LYS A 71 -16.49 -2.21 25.16
N LYS A 72 -15.83 -3.27 24.70
CA LYS A 72 -14.64 -3.85 25.34
C LYS A 72 -13.43 -2.93 25.15
N ALA A 73 -13.36 -2.25 24.00
CA ALA A 73 -12.39 -1.21 23.68
C ALA A 73 -13.05 -0.02 22.96
N PRO A 74 -12.49 1.21 23.09
CA PRO A 74 -12.79 2.33 22.21
C PRO A 74 -12.69 1.95 20.73
N VAL A 75 -13.61 2.44 19.91
CA VAL A 75 -13.59 2.23 18.45
C VAL A 75 -12.33 2.84 17.84
N VAL A 76 -11.86 3.98 18.35
CA VAL A 76 -10.64 4.64 17.89
C VAL A 76 -9.41 3.75 17.98
N ASP A 77 -9.30 2.89 18.99
CA ASP A 77 -8.12 2.03 19.16
C ASP A 77 -8.03 1.02 18.02
N ALA A 78 -9.16 0.45 17.62
CA ALA A 78 -9.22 -0.53 16.54
C ALA A 78 -9.14 0.09 15.13
N PHE A 79 -9.51 1.37 14.98
CA PHE A 79 -9.34 2.11 13.73
C PHE A 79 -7.94 2.73 13.58
N SER A 80 -7.17 2.82 14.67
CA SER A 80 -5.83 3.44 14.67
C SER A 80 -4.74 2.48 14.19
N ARG A 81 -4.79 2.05 12.93
CA ARG A 81 -3.68 1.30 12.31
C ARG A 81 -2.51 2.22 12.01
N ARG A 82 -1.55 2.26 12.93
CA ARG A 82 -0.37 3.11 12.78
C ARG A 82 0.76 2.29 12.17
N THR A 83 1.14 2.64 10.95
CA THR A 83 2.46 2.25 10.46
C THR A 83 3.49 3.25 10.98
N TRP A 84 4.72 2.79 11.24
CA TRP A 84 5.83 3.70 11.51
C TRP A 84 5.98 4.75 10.40
N GLY A 85 5.71 4.35 9.15
CA GLY A 85 5.71 5.21 8.00
C GLY A 85 4.75 6.40 8.12
N ALA A 86 3.54 6.21 8.67
CA ALA A 86 2.59 7.31 8.86
C ALA A 86 3.14 8.39 9.81
N ILE A 87 3.92 8.01 10.83
CA ILE A 87 4.58 8.95 11.76
C ILE A 87 5.65 9.77 11.03
N PHE A 88 6.34 9.18 10.06
CA PHE A 88 7.42 9.84 9.31
C PHE A 88 6.97 10.47 7.98
N GLN A 89 5.72 10.24 7.54
CA GLN A 89 5.20 10.68 6.25
C GLN A 89 4.96 12.19 6.18
N ASP A 90 4.80 12.88 7.31
CA ASP A 90 4.66 14.36 7.36
C ASP A 90 5.85 15.11 6.71
N ASN A 91 6.99 14.44 6.47
CA ASN A 91 8.18 15.04 5.89
C ASN A 91 8.44 14.67 4.42
N ARG A 92 7.56 13.88 3.77
CA ARG A 92 7.72 13.62 2.34
C ARG A 92 7.30 14.88 1.61
N GLY A 93 8.24 15.60 1.00
CA GLY A 93 7.95 16.71 0.11
C GLY A 93 7.19 16.20 -1.11
N PHE A 94 5.88 16.01 -0.99
CA PHE A 94 5.02 15.59 -2.08
C PHE A 94 5.04 16.67 -3.16
N GLU A 95 5.29 16.24 -4.39
CA GLU A 95 5.31 17.14 -5.56
C GLU A 95 3.91 17.64 -5.89
N ASP A 96 2.89 16.84 -5.56
CA ASP A 96 1.49 17.10 -5.89
C ASP A 96 0.59 16.71 -4.71
N HIS A 97 -0.32 17.61 -4.33
CA HIS A 97 -1.31 17.41 -3.25
C HIS A 97 -2.21 16.19 -3.48
N ARG A 98 -2.42 15.76 -4.72
CA ARG A 98 -3.18 14.54 -5.01
C ARG A 98 -2.54 13.28 -4.44
N GLN A 99 -1.22 13.30 -4.24
CA GLN A 99 -0.48 12.19 -3.63
C GLN A 99 -0.74 12.07 -2.12
N ILE A 100 -1.23 13.12 -1.45
CA ILE A 100 -1.56 13.07 -0.01
C ILE A 100 -3.00 12.62 0.27
N ALA A 101 -3.86 12.51 -0.76
CA ALA A 101 -5.28 12.23 -0.57
C ALA A 101 -5.53 10.94 0.23
N PHE A 102 -4.82 9.86 -0.10
CA PHE A 102 -4.92 8.61 0.66
C PHE A 102 -4.45 8.75 2.12
N ALA A 103 -3.33 9.44 2.35
CA ALA A 103 -2.81 9.66 3.70
C ALA A 103 -3.80 10.48 4.56
N ARG A 104 -4.51 11.43 3.94
CA ARG A 104 -5.53 12.26 4.58
C ARG A 104 -6.76 11.45 4.97
N ILE A 105 -7.24 10.56 4.10
CA ILE A 105 -8.30 9.60 4.44
C ILE A 105 -7.85 8.66 5.57
N ASN A 106 -6.61 8.17 5.50
CA ASN A 106 -6.03 7.29 6.52
C ASN A 106 -5.93 7.97 7.90
N GLN A 107 -5.76 9.30 7.95
CA GLN A 107 -5.80 10.08 9.20
C GLN A 107 -7.22 10.42 9.64
N LEU A 108 -8.11 10.74 8.69
CA LEU A 108 -9.49 11.12 8.94
C LEU A 108 -10.29 10.01 9.63
N ILE A 109 -10.19 8.77 9.15
CA ILE A 109 -11.00 7.66 9.66
C ILE A 109 -10.78 7.41 11.16
N PRO A 110 -9.54 7.32 11.68
CA PRO A 110 -9.28 7.27 13.11
C PRO A 110 -9.79 8.50 13.88
N ASP A 111 -9.69 9.70 13.30
CA ASP A 111 -10.18 10.93 13.93
C ASP A 111 -11.71 10.94 14.04
N ILE A 112 -12.43 10.43 13.03
CA ILE A 112 -13.87 10.19 13.09
C ILE A 112 -14.20 9.23 14.24
N ALA A 113 -13.52 8.08 14.31
CA ALA A 113 -13.73 7.09 15.37
C ALA A 113 -13.51 7.69 16.78
N LYS A 114 -12.48 8.54 16.94
CA LYS A 114 -12.19 9.28 18.17
C LYS A 114 -13.34 10.23 18.55
N GLU A 115 -13.89 10.95 17.58
CA GLU A 115 -15.02 11.86 17.80
C GLU A 115 -16.31 11.09 18.12
N MET A 116 -16.53 9.92 17.51
CA MET A 116 -17.63 9.01 17.87
C MET A 116 -17.50 8.54 19.31
N ASP A 117 -16.30 8.12 19.74
CA ASP A 117 -16.08 7.68 21.12
C ASP A 117 -16.27 8.80 22.14
N LYS A 118 -15.67 9.98 21.88
CA LYS A 118 -15.63 11.09 22.85
C LYS A 118 -16.88 11.95 22.86
N LYS A 119 -17.38 12.33 21.69
CA LYS A 119 -18.46 13.33 21.54
C LYS A 119 -19.80 12.73 21.13
N LYS A 120 -19.82 11.42 20.81
CA LYS A 120 -21.01 10.70 20.35
C LYS A 120 -21.62 11.34 19.11
N ILE A 121 -20.76 11.67 18.13
CA ILE A 121 -21.23 12.15 16.83
C ILE A 121 -21.99 11.03 16.11
N GLY A 122 -23.07 11.39 15.42
CA GLY A 122 -23.88 10.49 14.59
C GLY A 122 -23.58 10.64 13.09
N TYR A 123 -22.90 11.72 12.70
CA TYR A 123 -22.53 11.95 11.30
C TYR A 123 -21.30 12.86 11.18
N VAL A 124 -20.71 12.86 9.98
CA VAL A 124 -19.73 13.84 9.54
C VAL A 124 -20.12 14.47 8.22
N VAL A 125 -19.66 15.70 8.01
CA VAL A 125 -19.81 16.43 6.75
C VAL A 125 -18.41 16.79 6.26
N LEU A 126 -18.06 16.38 5.07
CA LEU A 126 -16.76 16.63 4.46
C LEU A 126 -17.00 17.69 3.37
N LYS A 127 -16.56 18.92 3.60
CA LYS A 127 -16.84 20.05 2.71
C LYS A 127 -15.62 20.37 1.85
N ASP A 128 -15.85 20.64 0.58
CA ASP A 128 -14.94 21.37 -0.30
C ASP A 128 -15.59 22.71 -0.68
N MET A 129 -15.04 23.80 -0.14
CA MET A 129 -15.59 25.14 -0.37
C MET A 129 -15.14 25.71 -1.72
N ALA A 130 -14.12 25.12 -2.36
CA ALA A 130 -13.67 25.55 -3.68
C ALA A 130 -14.60 25.05 -4.79
N THR A 131 -15.17 23.86 -4.61
CA THR A 131 -16.06 23.20 -5.57
C THR A 131 -17.53 23.20 -5.12
N LEU A 132 -17.83 23.78 -3.96
CA LEU A 132 -19.18 23.80 -3.35
C LEU A 132 -19.80 22.40 -3.28
N ARG A 133 -18.95 21.44 -2.88
CA ARG A 133 -19.27 20.02 -2.80
C ARG A 133 -19.19 19.54 -1.36
N ALA A 134 -20.11 18.66 -0.98
CA ALA A 134 -20.07 18.02 0.32
C ALA A 134 -20.37 16.52 0.27
N LEU A 135 -19.63 15.75 1.06
CA LEU A 135 -19.91 14.34 1.33
C LEU A 135 -20.41 14.21 2.77
N ILE A 136 -21.66 13.79 2.93
CA ILE A 136 -22.26 13.50 4.23
C ILE A 136 -22.13 12.02 4.50
N ILE A 137 -21.66 11.65 5.69
CA ILE A 137 -21.56 10.25 6.14
C ILE A 137 -22.24 10.11 7.50
N ARG A 138 -23.31 9.34 7.56
CA ARG A 138 -24.12 9.07 8.76
C ARG A 138 -23.79 7.67 9.30
N PHE A 139 -23.50 7.59 10.60
CA PHE A 139 -23.16 6.36 11.30
C PHE A 139 -24.39 5.81 12.01
N PHE A 140 -24.67 4.52 11.85
CA PHE A 140 -25.84 3.94 12.53
C PHE A 140 -25.60 2.58 13.19
N ALA A 141 -24.60 1.81 12.78
CA ALA A 141 -24.25 0.56 13.47
C ALA A 141 -22.75 0.30 13.42
N ILE A 142 -22.25 -0.43 14.43
CA ILE A 142 -20.88 -0.94 14.46
C ILE A 142 -20.95 -2.43 14.77
N TYR A 143 -20.39 -3.26 13.91
CA TYR A 143 -20.32 -4.71 14.08
C TYR A 143 -18.92 -5.16 14.45
N GLU A 144 -18.82 -6.18 15.30
CA GLU A 144 -17.57 -6.86 15.68
C GLU A 144 -17.35 -8.01 14.69
N ILE A 145 -16.44 -7.81 13.73
CA ILE A 145 -16.08 -8.84 12.74
C ILE A 145 -15.18 -9.89 13.38
N ASN A 146 -14.25 -9.45 14.20
CA ASN A 146 -13.44 -10.24 15.11
C ASN A 146 -13.06 -9.38 16.33
N ASP A 147 -12.25 -9.91 17.25
CA ASP A 147 -11.88 -9.24 18.50
C ASP A 147 -11.15 -7.90 18.32
N ARG A 148 -10.58 -7.62 17.13
CA ARG A 148 -9.78 -6.41 16.84
C ARG A 148 -10.34 -5.56 15.71
N THR A 149 -11.34 -6.02 14.96
CA THR A 149 -11.81 -5.36 13.73
C THR A 149 -13.28 -4.98 13.82
N PRO A 150 -13.60 -3.70 14.08
CA PRO A 150 -14.95 -3.18 13.90
C PRO A 150 -15.26 -2.95 12.41
N LEU A 151 -16.53 -3.13 12.05
CA LEU A 151 -17.11 -2.67 10.79
C LEU A 151 -18.12 -1.57 11.13
N LEU A 152 -17.82 -0.35 10.69
CA LEU A 152 -18.67 0.82 10.88
C LEU A 152 -19.64 0.94 9.69
N LEU A 153 -20.91 0.68 9.91
CA LEU A 153 -21.94 0.76 8.88
C LEU A 153 -22.42 2.19 8.72
N VAL A 154 -22.48 2.66 7.47
CA VAL A 154 -22.73 4.07 7.15
C VAL A 154 -23.71 4.25 6.01
N ASN A 155 -24.41 5.38 6.03
CA ASN A 155 -25.12 5.90 4.87
C ASN A 155 -24.43 7.17 4.41
N TYR A 156 -24.30 7.38 3.11
CA TYR A 156 -23.64 8.56 2.58
C TYR A 156 -24.35 9.16 1.39
N ALA A 157 -24.18 10.47 1.21
CA ALA A 157 -24.69 11.23 0.08
C ALA A 157 -23.65 12.24 -0.37
N CYS A 158 -23.51 12.39 -1.69
CA CYS A 158 -22.70 13.42 -2.32
C CYS A 158 -23.61 14.56 -2.75
N LEU A 159 -23.29 15.78 -2.34
CA LEU A 159 -24.04 16.99 -2.59
C LEU A 159 -23.17 17.96 -3.39
N GLU A 160 -23.74 18.60 -4.39
CA GLU A 160 -23.12 19.64 -5.21
C GLU A 160 -24.17 20.72 -5.45
N GLU A 161 -23.82 21.97 -5.20
CA GLU A 161 -24.72 23.12 -5.33
C GLU A 161 -24.00 24.30 -6.00
N ASP A 162 -24.78 25.27 -6.49
CA ASP A 162 -24.26 26.42 -7.24
C ASP A 162 -23.70 27.54 -6.32
N ASP A 163 -24.11 27.57 -5.05
CA ASP A 163 -23.67 28.56 -4.06
C ASP A 163 -23.59 27.97 -2.63
N GLU A 164 -22.90 28.70 -1.74
CA GLU A 164 -22.64 28.27 -0.36
C GLU A 164 -23.90 28.21 0.52
N GLU A 165 -24.87 29.11 0.30
CA GLU A 165 -26.12 29.14 1.07
C GLU A 165 -26.99 27.93 0.72
N ALA A 166 -27.13 27.64 -0.58
CA ALA A 166 -27.79 26.42 -1.05
C ALA A 166 -27.12 25.14 -0.53
N LEU A 167 -25.78 25.08 -0.52
CA LEU A 167 -25.06 23.93 0.04
C LEU A 167 -25.32 23.73 1.52
N ASP A 168 -25.33 24.80 2.32
CA ASP A 168 -25.60 24.72 3.75
C ASP A 168 -27.05 24.34 4.05
N ASP A 169 -28.01 24.83 3.27
CA ASP A 169 -29.43 24.44 3.34
C ASP A 169 -29.60 22.95 3.01
N THR A 170 -29.03 22.49 1.89
CA THR A 170 -29.06 21.07 1.51
C THR A 170 -28.36 20.20 2.56
N ILE A 171 -27.22 20.62 3.12
CA ILE A 171 -26.57 19.87 4.21
C ILE A 171 -27.52 19.77 5.41
N THR A 172 -28.18 20.85 5.79
CA THR A 172 -29.12 20.88 6.91
C THR A 172 -30.23 19.85 6.71
N ASP A 173 -30.80 19.76 5.50
CA ASP A 173 -31.85 18.81 5.11
C ASP A 173 -31.46 17.32 5.16
N TYR A 174 -30.15 17.02 5.11
CA TYR A 174 -29.62 15.66 5.22
C TYR A 174 -29.14 15.30 6.63
N THR A 175 -28.98 16.30 7.50
CA THR A 175 -28.48 16.08 8.87
C THR A 175 -29.61 15.86 9.87
N PRO A 176 -29.57 14.80 10.69
CA PRO A 176 -30.62 14.57 11.69
C PRO A 176 -30.54 15.60 12.83
N GLU A 177 -31.62 16.31 13.11
CA GLU A 177 -31.70 17.35 14.17
C GLU A 177 -31.25 16.85 15.55
N GLU A 178 -31.51 15.57 15.86
CA GLU A 178 -31.22 14.97 17.17
C GLU A 178 -29.78 14.46 17.32
N GLN A 179 -28.98 14.48 16.23
CA GLN A 179 -27.64 13.92 16.23
C GLN A 179 -26.57 15.02 16.22
N ARG A 180 -25.44 14.73 16.89
CA ARG A 180 -24.28 15.62 16.83
C ARG A 180 -23.48 15.34 15.56
N GLY A 181 -23.17 16.39 14.81
CA GLY A 181 -22.30 16.33 13.64
C GLY A 181 -20.87 16.81 13.89
N ARG A 182 -19.99 16.51 12.95
CA ARG A 182 -18.67 17.16 12.83
C ARG A 182 -18.35 17.45 11.38
N ALA A 183 -17.94 18.69 11.09
CA ALA A 183 -17.48 19.08 9.77
C ALA A 183 -15.95 18.96 9.65
N TYR A 184 -15.48 18.55 8.47
CA TYR A 184 -14.07 18.53 8.07
C TYR A 184 -13.92 19.20 6.70
N GLN A 185 -12.80 19.90 6.50
CA GLN A 185 -12.42 20.40 5.17
C GLN A 185 -11.70 19.30 4.42
N MET A 186 -12.17 18.98 3.22
CA MET A 186 -11.55 18.01 2.31
C MET A 186 -11.61 18.50 0.88
N THR A 187 -10.64 18.14 0.06
CA THR A 187 -10.69 18.43 -1.38
C THR A 187 -11.63 17.45 -2.09
N ASP A 188 -12.15 17.83 -3.25
CA ASP A 188 -12.86 16.95 -4.19
C ASP A 188 -12.20 15.58 -4.38
N ILE A 189 -10.90 15.51 -4.66
CA ILE A 189 -10.15 14.26 -4.86
C ILE A 189 -10.12 13.39 -3.61
N GLU A 190 -10.01 14.00 -2.42
CA GLU A 190 -10.08 13.26 -1.15
C GLU A 190 -11.50 12.70 -0.93
N GLN A 191 -12.54 13.46 -1.29
CA GLN A 191 -13.94 13.01 -1.22
C GLN A 191 -14.21 11.88 -2.22
N ASP A 192 -13.76 12.00 -3.46
CA ASP A 192 -13.93 11.00 -4.50
C ASP A 192 -13.24 9.68 -4.18
N LEU A 193 -12.04 9.75 -3.63
CA LEU A 193 -11.33 8.55 -3.16
C LEU A 193 -12.07 7.87 -2.01
N LEU A 194 -12.71 8.64 -1.11
CA LEU A 194 -13.55 8.08 -0.04
C LEU A 194 -14.86 7.49 -0.57
N ILE A 195 -15.47 8.10 -1.60
CA ILE A 195 -16.65 7.56 -2.29
C ILE A 195 -16.31 6.25 -2.99
N GLU A 196 -15.15 6.17 -3.65
CA GLU A 196 -14.66 4.92 -4.27
C GLU A 196 -14.48 3.82 -3.21
N LEU A 197 -13.93 4.16 -2.05
CA LEU A 197 -13.78 3.24 -0.91
C LEU A 197 -15.13 2.74 -0.39
N LEU A 198 -16.09 3.64 -0.21
CA LEU A 198 -17.44 3.32 0.28
C LEU A 198 -18.21 2.46 -0.74
N SER A 199 -18.06 2.77 -2.02
CA SER A 199 -18.68 2.04 -3.14
C SER A 199 -18.10 0.63 -3.28
N LEU A 200 -16.78 0.49 -3.15
CA LEU A 200 -16.09 -0.80 -3.06
C LEU A 200 -16.65 -1.63 -1.90
N ASN A 201 -16.69 -1.04 -0.70
CA ASN A 201 -17.21 -1.70 0.49
C ASN A 201 -18.68 -2.10 0.34
N ARG A 202 -19.51 -1.26 -0.25
CA ARG A 202 -20.91 -1.60 -0.58
C ARG A 202 -21.01 -2.87 -1.43
N GLY A 203 -20.12 -3.04 -2.41
CA GLY A 203 -20.06 -4.24 -3.26
C GLY A 203 -19.82 -5.54 -2.49
N HIS A 204 -19.23 -5.47 -1.29
CA HIS A 204 -19.01 -6.63 -0.42
C HIS A 204 -20.21 -6.96 0.48
N LEU A 205 -21.19 -6.06 0.63
CA LEU A 205 -22.39 -6.35 1.41
C LEU A 205 -23.30 -7.35 0.68
N SER A 206 -23.93 -8.24 1.44
CA SER A 206 -24.95 -9.12 0.87
C SER A 206 -26.14 -8.29 0.35
N PRO A 207 -26.66 -8.57 -0.85
CA PRO A 207 -27.85 -7.88 -1.38
C PRO A 207 -29.12 -8.18 -0.57
N GLU A 208 -29.09 -9.19 0.30
CA GLU A 208 -30.15 -9.49 1.26
C GLU A 208 -30.18 -8.51 2.45
N TYR A 209 -29.10 -7.74 2.65
CA TYR A 209 -29.02 -6.78 3.74
C TYR A 209 -30.06 -5.67 3.53
N LYS A 210 -30.90 -5.46 4.54
CA LYS A 210 -31.86 -4.36 4.60
C LYS A 210 -31.46 -3.43 5.72
N ILE A 211 -31.35 -2.13 5.41
CA ILE A 211 -31.21 -1.09 6.43
C ILE A 211 -32.45 -1.13 7.33
N THR A 212 -32.26 -0.87 8.61
CA THR A 212 -33.38 -0.62 9.53
C THR A 212 -34.15 0.62 9.09
N GLU A 213 -35.48 0.62 9.20
CA GLU A 213 -36.33 1.75 8.80
C GLU A 213 -35.87 3.09 9.40
N ALA A 214 -35.43 3.11 10.65
CA ALA A 214 -34.93 4.32 11.33
C ALA A 214 -33.65 4.93 10.72
N ALA A 215 -32.90 4.16 9.94
CA ALA A 215 -31.68 4.61 9.28
C ALA A 215 -31.86 4.72 7.75
N PHE A 216 -32.98 4.28 7.20
CA PHE A 216 -33.22 4.33 5.76
C PHE A 216 -33.46 5.78 5.30
N ASP A 217 -32.73 6.20 4.28
CA ASP A 217 -32.92 7.46 3.55
C ASP A 217 -32.69 7.13 2.07
N ASP A 218 -33.71 7.32 1.24
CA ASP A 218 -33.67 6.95 -0.19
C ASP A 218 -32.74 7.84 -1.02
N ARG A 219 -32.30 8.96 -0.45
CA ARG A 219 -31.31 9.87 -1.03
C ARG A 219 -29.87 9.46 -0.71
N CYS A 220 -29.68 8.49 0.19
CA CYS A 220 -28.37 8.03 0.62
C CYS A 220 -28.05 6.64 0.08
N GLU A 221 -26.77 6.40 -0.16
CA GLU A 221 -26.23 5.07 -0.42
C GLU A 221 -25.76 4.40 0.87
N VAL A 222 -25.75 3.07 0.89
CA VAL A 222 -25.25 2.28 2.02
C VAL A 222 -23.85 1.83 1.73
N GLY A 223 -22.97 1.96 2.71
CA GLY A 223 -21.65 1.36 2.69
C GLY A 223 -21.20 0.97 4.10
N PHE A 224 -19.95 0.59 4.23
CA PHE A 224 -19.30 0.47 5.52
C PHE A 224 -17.88 0.99 5.46
N ILE A 225 -17.27 1.20 6.61
CA ILE A 225 -15.87 1.58 6.77
C ILE A 225 -15.21 0.52 7.65
N LEU A 226 -14.08 0.00 7.17
CA LEU A 226 -13.15 -0.81 7.95
C LEU A 226 -11.95 0.05 8.37
N PRO A 227 -11.20 -0.36 9.41
CA PRO A 227 -9.89 0.19 9.68
C PRO A 227 -9.04 0.16 8.41
N ILE A 228 -8.62 1.35 7.96
CA ILE A 228 -7.72 1.51 6.83
C ILE A 228 -6.32 1.82 7.36
N GLY A 229 -5.30 1.34 6.65
CA GLY A 229 -3.90 1.57 6.99
C GLY A 229 -3.04 1.67 5.74
N GLY A 230 -1.73 1.81 5.92
CA GLY A 230 -0.79 1.69 4.82
C GLY A 230 -0.80 0.31 4.18
N LEU A 231 -0.47 0.25 2.89
CA LEU A 231 -0.19 -1.03 2.23
C LEU A 231 0.99 -1.72 2.92
N ASN A 232 0.88 -3.03 3.14
CA ASN A 232 2.03 -3.83 3.54
C ASN A 232 2.98 -3.97 2.33
N VAL A 233 4.22 -4.37 2.61
CA VAL A 233 5.25 -4.51 1.58
C VAL A 233 4.85 -5.50 0.48
N LYS A 234 4.25 -6.64 0.86
CA LYS A 234 3.83 -7.68 -0.09
C LYS A 234 2.83 -7.14 -1.10
N ASP A 235 1.87 -6.34 -0.64
CA ASP A 235 0.86 -5.71 -1.48
C ASP A 235 1.45 -4.59 -2.34
N ILE A 236 2.37 -3.78 -1.81
CA ILE A 236 3.08 -2.78 -2.62
C ILE A 236 3.80 -3.46 -3.79
N ILE A 237 4.59 -4.50 -3.52
CA ILE A 237 5.34 -5.22 -4.57
C ILE A 237 4.38 -5.85 -5.58
N ARG A 238 3.35 -6.56 -5.11
CA ARG A 238 2.34 -7.22 -5.95
C ARG A 238 1.57 -6.23 -6.83
N LEU A 239 1.20 -5.07 -6.29
CA LEU A 239 0.38 -4.06 -6.98
C LEU A 239 1.23 -3.15 -7.88
N SER A 240 2.52 -2.99 -7.60
CA SER A 240 3.48 -2.32 -8.49
C SER A 240 3.88 -3.19 -9.69
N LYS A 241 3.87 -4.52 -9.55
CA LYS A 241 4.21 -5.43 -10.66
C LYS A 241 3.20 -5.30 -11.82
N PRO A 242 3.65 -5.19 -13.08
CA PRO A 242 2.76 -5.24 -14.23
C PRO A 242 2.19 -6.66 -14.42
N LYS A 243 0.85 -6.78 -14.56
CA LYS A 243 0.16 -8.06 -14.86
C LYS A 243 0.05 -8.34 -16.39
N GLY A 244 0.92 -7.72 -17.18
CA GLY A 244 0.85 -7.72 -18.63
C GLY A 244 1.95 -6.83 -19.21
N CYS A 245 1.70 -6.27 -20.39
CA CYS A 245 2.65 -5.38 -21.06
C CYS A 245 3.09 -4.24 -20.12
N LEU A 246 4.40 -4.07 -19.96
CA LEU A 246 4.98 -3.07 -19.05
C LEU A 246 4.47 -1.64 -19.33
N LEU A 247 4.11 -1.34 -20.58
CA LEU A 247 3.54 -0.05 -20.97
C LEU A 247 2.02 0.02 -20.82
N CYS A 248 1.27 -0.82 -21.55
CA CYS A 248 -0.19 -0.67 -21.66
C CYS A 248 -0.99 -1.62 -20.75
N GLY A 249 -0.35 -2.63 -20.16
CA GLY A 249 -1.00 -3.63 -19.31
C GLY A 249 -1.79 -4.70 -20.06
N GLU A 250 -1.84 -4.65 -21.39
CA GLU A 250 -2.47 -5.66 -22.24
C GLU A 250 -1.75 -7.01 -22.16
N GLU A 251 -2.39 -8.06 -22.68
CA GLU A 251 -1.81 -9.40 -22.77
C GLU A 251 -0.46 -9.39 -23.50
N THR A 252 0.50 -10.14 -22.96
CA THR A 252 1.88 -10.15 -23.43
C THR A 252 2.08 -11.25 -24.45
N HIS A 253 2.80 -10.94 -25.53
CA HIS A 253 3.17 -11.91 -26.57
C HIS A 253 4.68 -12.10 -26.68
N SER A 254 5.46 -11.23 -26.05
CA SER A 254 6.91 -11.33 -26.00
C SER A 254 7.45 -10.94 -24.63
N THR A 255 8.56 -11.57 -24.28
CA THR A 255 9.43 -11.15 -23.18
C THR A 255 10.74 -10.67 -23.81
N CYS A 256 11.35 -9.60 -23.28
CA CYS A 256 12.63 -9.12 -23.79
C CYS A 256 13.66 -10.24 -23.77
N SER A 257 14.16 -10.64 -24.93
CA SER A 257 15.03 -11.82 -25.08
C SER A 257 16.40 -11.69 -24.40
N ALA A 258 16.82 -10.46 -24.10
CA ALA A 258 18.11 -10.19 -23.48
C ALA A 258 18.07 -10.24 -21.95
N CYS A 259 17.09 -9.59 -21.32
CA CYS A 259 17.02 -9.53 -19.85
C CYS A 259 15.98 -10.47 -19.24
N LEU A 260 15.02 -10.96 -20.04
CA LEU A 260 13.88 -11.78 -19.63
C LEU A 260 12.98 -11.17 -18.54
N SER A 261 13.19 -9.90 -18.18
CA SER A 261 12.51 -9.24 -17.05
C SER A 261 11.33 -8.36 -17.46
N ALA A 262 11.23 -7.97 -18.74
CA ALA A 262 10.17 -7.10 -19.23
C ALA A 262 9.29 -7.84 -20.23
N GLN A 263 7.98 -7.76 -20.04
CA GLN A 263 6.98 -8.37 -20.90
C GLN A 263 6.23 -7.30 -21.70
N TYR A 264 5.93 -7.59 -22.97
CA TYR A 264 5.32 -6.64 -23.91
C TYR A 264 4.26 -7.31 -24.78
N CYS A 265 3.30 -6.52 -25.27
CA CYS A 265 2.31 -6.93 -26.30
C CYS A 265 2.88 -6.93 -27.74
N GLY A 266 4.21 -6.97 -27.91
CA GLY A 266 4.91 -6.94 -29.20
C GLY A 266 5.29 -5.54 -29.70
N LYS A 267 4.36 -4.57 -29.76
CA LYS A 267 4.69 -3.18 -30.15
C LYS A 267 5.36 -2.39 -29.02
N GLY A 268 4.97 -2.68 -27.77
CA GLY A 268 5.41 -1.93 -26.59
C GLY A 268 6.93 -1.95 -26.37
N GLU A 269 7.63 -3.02 -26.76
CA GLU A 269 9.09 -3.13 -26.58
C GLU A 269 9.84 -2.01 -27.32
N LYS A 270 9.45 -1.72 -28.57
CA LYS A 270 10.10 -0.67 -29.39
C LYS A 270 9.83 0.72 -28.82
N GLU A 271 8.64 0.93 -28.28
CA GLU A 271 8.23 2.20 -27.69
C GLU A 271 8.94 2.46 -26.36
N ASP A 272 9.06 1.43 -25.52
CA ASP A 272 9.71 1.51 -24.22
C ASP A 272 11.24 1.44 -24.30
N TRP A 273 11.80 1.04 -25.45
CA TRP A 273 13.24 0.75 -25.58
C TRP A 273 14.14 1.85 -25.05
N ARG A 274 13.76 3.12 -25.17
CA ARG A 274 14.56 4.24 -24.64
C ARG A 274 14.70 4.20 -23.11
N ASN A 275 13.68 3.76 -22.40
CA ASN A 275 13.69 3.62 -20.93
C ASN A 275 14.20 2.24 -20.51
N HIS A 276 13.86 1.19 -21.26
CA HIS A 276 14.23 -0.19 -20.93
C HIS A 276 15.69 -0.53 -21.24
N LYS A 277 16.29 0.08 -22.27
CA LYS A 277 17.61 -0.32 -22.80
C LYS A 277 18.70 -0.33 -21.73
N SER A 278 18.72 0.65 -20.84
CA SER A 278 19.75 0.80 -19.83
C SER A 278 19.62 -0.29 -18.74
N LEU A 279 18.41 -0.51 -18.23
CA LEU A 279 18.06 -1.66 -17.38
C LEU A 279 18.41 -2.99 -18.06
N CYS A 280 17.97 -3.19 -19.29
CA CYS A 280 18.20 -4.40 -20.07
C CYS A 280 19.70 -4.69 -20.21
N LYS A 281 20.50 -3.67 -20.51
CA LYS A 281 21.96 -3.81 -20.61
C LYS A 281 22.59 -4.10 -19.26
N ALA A 282 22.13 -3.46 -18.18
CA ALA A 282 22.62 -3.71 -16.84
C ALA A 282 22.40 -5.17 -16.41
N ILE A 283 21.26 -5.76 -16.79
CA ILE A 283 20.94 -7.15 -16.48
C ILE A 283 21.68 -8.13 -17.42
N SER A 284 21.53 -7.97 -18.74
CA SER A 284 22.01 -8.92 -19.75
C SER A 284 23.53 -8.96 -19.92
N SER A 285 24.23 -7.87 -19.61
CA SER A 285 25.69 -7.76 -19.78
C SER A 285 26.46 -7.65 -18.47
N GLY A 286 25.79 -7.90 -17.34
CA GLY A 286 26.40 -7.91 -16.02
C GLY A 286 27.14 -9.21 -15.71
N LYS A 287 28.18 -9.12 -14.87
CA LYS A 287 28.83 -10.28 -14.28
C LYS A 287 28.10 -10.66 -12.98
N TRP A 288 27.33 -11.74 -13.06
CA TRP A 288 26.52 -12.26 -11.96
C TRP A 288 27.31 -13.25 -11.10
N TYR A 289 27.15 -13.14 -9.79
CA TYR A 289 27.69 -14.06 -8.80
C TYR A 289 26.54 -14.73 -8.07
N THR A 290 26.48 -16.05 -8.10
CA THR A 290 25.59 -16.81 -7.21
C THR A 290 26.22 -16.85 -5.82
N ILE A 291 25.47 -16.42 -4.82
CA ILE A 291 25.90 -16.29 -3.43
C ILE A 291 24.89 -16.91 -2.49
N GLU A 292 25.38 -17.42 -1.36
CA GLU A 292 24.57 -17.84 -0.22
C GLU A 292 24.59 -16.73 0.84
N LEU A 293 23.43 -16.19 1.19
CA LEU A 293 23.33 -15.11 2.18
C LEU A 293 23.04 -15.67 3.58
N ASP A 294 23.68 -15.10 4.61
CA ASP A 294 23.59 -15.56 5.99
C ASP A 294 22.64 -14.67 6.84
N PRO A 295 21.65 -15.25 7.54
CA PRO A 295 20.76 -14.46 8.40
C PRO A 295 21.48 -13.84 9.60
N ASN A 296 22.48 -14.52 10.17
CA ASN A 296 23.17 -14.05 11.36
C ASN A 296 24.62 -14.58 11.44
N PRO A 297 25.58 -13.91 10.79
CA PRO A 297 26.98 -14.32 10.80
C PRO A 297 27.64 -14.15 12.19
N PHE A 298 26.99 -13.46 13.13
CA PHE A 298 27.51 -13.24 14.49
C PHE A 298 27.05 -14.29 15.50
N SER A 299 26.09 -15.16 15.15
CA SER A 299 25.46 -16.09 16.11
C SER A 299 26.46 -17.05 16.76
N THR A 300 27.57 -17.38 16.08
CA THR A 300 28.61 -18.26 16.60
C THR A 300 29.47 -17.63 17.68
N MET A 301 29.58 -16.29 17.73
CA MET A 301 30.48 -15.59 18.67
C MET A 301 29.74 -14.73 19.71
N MET A 302 28.54 -14.22 19.40
CA MET A 302 27.73 -13.41 20.31
C MET A 302 26.27 -13.89 20.31
N SER A 303 26.04 -15.10 20.81
CA SER A 303 24.76 -15.83 20.79
C SER A 303 23.56 -15.19 21.53
N LYS A 304 23.57 -13.88 21.85
CA LYS A 304 22.52 -13.23 22.64
C LYS A 304 22.12 -11.80 22.21
N MET A 305 22.56 -11.31 21.04
CA MET A 305 22.09 -10.01 20.57
C MET A 305 20.75 -10.13 19.84
N TYR A 306 19.71 -9.49 20.39
CA TYR A 306 18.43 -9.34 19.71
C TYR A 306 18.55 -8.26 18.62
N LYS A 307 18.22 -8.64 17.39
CA LYS A 307 18.14 -7.72 16.26
C LYS A 307 16.66 -7.48 15.96
N THR A 308 16.18 -6.26 16.14
CA THR A 308 14.85 -5.85 15.66
C THR A 308 15.06 -4.99 14.43
N SER A 309 14.60 -5.46 13.27
CA SER A 309 14.48 -4.59 12.08
C SER A 309 13.09 -3.97 12.12
N ILE A 310 13.03 -2.64 12.17
CA ILE A 310 11.78 -1.90 12.07
C ILE A 310 11.70 -1.35 10.65
N ASN A 311 10.65 -1.72 9.93
CA ASN A 311 10.33 -1.18 8.63
C ASN A 311 9.22 -0.14 8.75
N ARG A 312 9.26 0.86 7.86
CA ARG A 312 8.22 1.90 7.80
C ARG A 312 6.85 1.35 7.40
N TYR A 313 6.82 0.15 6.81
CA TYR A 313 5.61 -0.51 6.35
C TYR A 313 5.06 -1.54 7.36
N ASP A 314 5.77 -1.77 8.46
CA ASP A 314 5.28 -2.66 9.50
C ASP A 314 4.11 -1.98 10.22
N ASP A 315 3.03 -2.74 10.34
CA ASP A 315 1.87 -2.37 11.15
C ASP A 315 2.22 -2.66 12.62
N THR A 316 1.88 -1.75 13.54
CA THR A 316 2.10 -1.99 14.97
C THR A 316 1.21 -3.11 15.51
N ASP A 317 0.09 -3.38 14.82
CA ASP A 317 -0.91 -4.35 15.26
C ASP A 317 -0.75 -5.73 14.63
N ASP A 318 0.00 -5.83 13.53
CA ASP A 318 0.45 -7.13 13.07
C ASP A 318 1.44 -7.63 14.11
N ASP A 319 1.13 -8.78 14.72
CA ASP A 319 2.05 -9.58 15.52
C ASP A 319 3.17 -10.09 14.59
N THR A 320 3.92 -9.17 13.99
CA THR A 320 5.11 -9.46 13.21
C THR A 320 6.03 -10.18 14.18
N PRO A 321 6.33 -11.47 13.95
CA PRO A 321 7.18 -12.19 14.85
C PRO A 321 8.48 -11.41 14.92
N THR A 322 8.82 -10.94 16.12
CA THR A 322 10.17 -10.48 16.38
C THR A 322 11.02 -11.72 16.14
N HIS A 323 11.60 -11.83 14.95
CA HIS A 323 12.40 -12.98 14.60
C HIS A 323 13.57 -12.99 15.59
N ASN A 324 13.50 -13.91 16.55
CA ASN A 324 14.59 -14.12 17.47
C ASN A 324 15.84 -14.38 16.63
N ALA A 325 16.94 -13.71 16.97
CA ALA A 325 18.21 -13.86 16.25
C ALA A 325 18.81 -15.28 16.36
N GLU A 326 18.20 -16.14 17.18
CA GLU A 326 18.48 -17.57 17.30
C GLU A 326 17.75 -18.32 16.19
N GLY A 327 18.48 -18.59 15.09
CA GLY A 327 18.10 -19.58 14.08
C GLY A 327 16.88 -19.17 13.25
N VAL A 328 17.05 -18.25 12.30
CA VAL A 328 16.11 -18.14 11.18
C VAL A 328 16.28 -19.42 10.35
N GLU A 329 15.55 -20.47 10.69
CA GLU A 329 15.55 -21.74 9.96
C GLU A 329 14.76 -21.63 8.64
N GLU A 330 13.77 -20.74 8.60
CA GLU A 330 12.93 -20.54 7.43
C GLU A 330 13.52 -19.47 6.50
N PRO A 331 13.60 -19.73 5.19
CA PRO A 331 14.06 -18.73 4.23
C PRO A 331 13.12 -17.51 4.21
N PRO A 332 13.64 -16.30 3.96
CA PRO A 332 12.79 -15.12 3.90
C PRO A 332 11.74 -15.24 2.77
N PRO A 333 10.60 -14.55 2.85
CA PRO A 333 9.61 -14.53 1.76
C PRO A 333 10.23 -14.11 0.42
N ASN A 334 9.73 -14.64 -0.70
CA ASN A 334 10.14 -14.21 -2.05
C ASN A 334 9.03 -13.40 -2.76
N PRO A 335 8.77 -12.14 -2.37
CA PRO A 335 7.71 -11.35 -3.01
C PRO A 335 8.04 -10.95 -4.45
N TYR A 336 9.29 -11.08 -4.88
CA TYR A 336 9.76 -10.76 -6.23
C TYR A 336 9.63 -11.92 -7.21
N GLU A 337 9.35 -13.14 -6.73
CA GLU A 337 9.29 -14.35 -7.56
C GLU A 337 10.60 -14.52 -8.37
N ASP A 338 10.49 -14.52 -9.70
CA ASP A 338 11.61 -14.66 -10.64
C ASP A 338 12.15 -13.31 -11.17
N ASP A 339 11.64 -12.18 -10.66
CA ASP A 339 12.05 -10.86 -11.17
C ASP A 339 13.43 -10.44 -10.67
N TYR A 340 14.04 -9.50 -11.40
CA TYR A 340 15.23 -8.79 -10.96
C TYR A 340 14.82 -7.56 -10.13
N TYR A 341 15.51 -7.33 -9.02
CA TYR A 341 15.25 -6.21 -8.11
C TYR A 341 16.54 -5.60 -7.59
N LEU A 342 16.45 -4.41 -6.98
CA LEU A 342 17.60 -3.75 -6.37
C LEU A 342 17.77 -4.16 -4.92
N VAL A 343 19.00 -4.48 -4.56
CA VAL A 343 19.46 -4.67 -3.18
C VAL A 343 20.46 -3.58 -2.82
N LYS A 344 20.43 -3.16 -1.56
CA LYS A 344 21.42 -2.30 -0.95
C LYS A 344 22.41 -3.20 -0.21
N LEU A 345 23.68 -3.04 -0.54
CA LEU A 345 24.78 -3.63 0.19
C LEU A 345 25.44 -2.54 1.03
N GLN A 346 25.69 -2.82 2.31
CA GLN A 346 26.26 -1.85 3.23
C GLN A 346 27.38 -2.49 4.06
N VAL A 347 28.55 -1.85 4.06
CA VAL A 347 29.65 -2.24 4.93
C VAL A 347 29.37 -1.71 6.33
N PRO A 348 29.31 -2.57 7.36
CA PRO A 348 29.11 -2.12 8.73
C PRO A 348 30.26 -1.22 9.18
N ILE A 349 29.94 -0.05 9.75
CA ILE A 349 30.94 0.86 10.31
C ILE A 349 31.45 0.26 11.63
N GLY A 350 32.74 -0.05 11.69
CA GLY A 350 33.40 -0.51 12.93
C GLY A 350 33.38 -2.01 13.19
N ALA A 351 32.85 -2.83 12.27
CA ALA A 351 33.03 -4.28 12.31
C ALA A 351 34.22 -4.70 11.43
N GLU A 352 34.76 -5.90 11.66
CA GLU A 352 35.72 -6.50 10.74
C GLU A 352 35.14 -6.54 9.32
N ALA A 353 35.94 -6.18 8.31
CA ALA A 353 35.51 -6.06 6.92
C ALA A 353 35.31 -7.43 6.23
N ASN A 354 34.73 -8.40 6.94
CA ASN A 354 34.48 -9.76 6.46
C ASN A 354 33.00 -10.05 6.17
N GLN A 355 32.14 -9.04 6.29
CA GLN A 355 30.71 -9.14 5.98
C GLN A 355 30.11 -7.83 5.45
N MET A 356 29.04 -7.96 4.69
CA MET A 356 28.20 -6.85 4.22
C MET A 356 26.74 -7.14 4.51
N LEU A 357 26.01 -6.15 5.01
CA LEU A 357 24.56 -6.21 5.13
C LEU A 357 23.92 -6.10 3.74
N VAL A 358 22.99 -6.99 3.42
CA VAL A 358 22.26 -7.02 2.15
C VAL A 358 20.76 -7.02 2.44
N HIS A 359 20.04 -6.04 1.89
CA HIS A 359 18.58 -5.98 1.97
C HIS A 359 17.99 -5.30 0.73
N ASP A 360 16.73 -5.56 0.41
CA ASP A 360 15.96 -4.91 -0.67
C ASP A 360 15.31 -3.59 -0.22
N ARG A 361 14.71 -2.86 -1.18
CA ARG A 361 14.11 -1.52 -0.97
C ARG A 361 13.10 -1.53 0.17
N TYR A 362 12.33 -2.61 0.25
CA TYR A 362 11.26 -2.75 1.23
C TYR A 362 11.66 -3.62 2.42
N LYS A 363 12.94 -3.93 2.63
CA LYS A 363 13.43 -4.78 3.73
C LYS A 363 12.59 -6.06 3.93
N THR A 364 12.18 -6.69 2.84
CA THR A 364 11.53 -8.01 2.85
C THR A 364 12.47 -9.09 3.38
N PHE A 365 13.77 -8.85 3.28
CA PHE A 365 14.82 -9.62 3.93
C PHE A 365 15.96 -8.71 4.39
N GLU A 366 16.72 -9.17 5.37
CA GLU A 366 17.93 -8.49 5.84
C GLU A 366 18.98 -9.55 6.21
N LEU A 367 19.87 -9.85 5.26
CA LEU A 367 20.84 -10.94 5.35
C LEU A 367 22.26 -10.41 5.16
N HIS A 368 23.27 -11.28 5.22
CA HIS A 368 24.67 -10.89 5.16
C HIS A 368 25.43 -11.67 4.09
N LEU A 369 26.17 -10.93 3.26
CA LEU A 369 27.18 -11.49 2.37
C LEU A 369 28.49 -11.59 3.16
N THR A 370 29.02 -12.80 3.32
CA THR A 370 30.25 -13.05 4.09
C THR A 370 31.39 -13.57 3.21
N ASP A 371 32.62 -13.19 3.56
CA ASP A 371 33.84 -13.67 2.88
C ASP A 371 34.01 -15.19 3.02
N MET A 372 33.65 -15.74 4.18
CA MET A 372 33.78 -17.17 4.47
C MET A 372 32.96 -18.06 3.52
N LYS A 373 31.71 -17.67 3.24
CA LYS A 373 30.82 -18.45 2.36
C LYS A 373 31.00 -18.08 0.88
N ASN A 374 31.38 -16.83 0.60
CA ASN A 374 31.36 -16.29 -0.76
C ASN A 374 32.62 -15.47 -1.10
N PRO A 375 33.84 -16.02 -1.01
CA PRO A 375 35.07 -15.23 -1.05
C PRO A 375 35.26 -14.43 -2.35
N GLU A 376 34.94 -15.03 -3.50
CA GLU A 376 35.04 -14.36 -4.80
C GLU A 376 34.04 -13.21 -4.95
N ALA A 377 32.79 -13.46 -4.58
CA ALA A 377 31.72 -12.47 -4.64
C ALA A 377 31.93 -11.35 -3.62
N PHE A 378 32.42 -11.69 -2.42
CA PHE A 378 32.78 -10.74 -1.38
C PHE A 378 33.89 -9.80 -1.85
N THR A 379 34.95 -10.35 -2.43
CA THR A 379 36.04 -9.56 -3.04
C THR A 379 35.51 -8.64 -4.14
N ALA A 380 34.66 -9.16 -5.03
CA ALA A 380 34.03 -8.36 -6.08
C ALA A 380 33.16 -7.24 -5.51
N ALA A 381 32.40 -7.53 -4.45
CA ALA A 381 31.57 -6.55 -3.76
C ALA A 381 32.43 -5.46 -3.09
N MET A 382 33.50 -5.82 -2.38
CA MET A 382 34.42 -4.86 -1.75
C MET A 382 35.05 -3.92 -2.77
N LEU A 383 35.46 -4.45 -3.92
CA LEU A 383 35.97 -3.63 -5.03
C LEU A 383 34.89 -2.69 -5.60
N ALA A 384 33.64 -3.15 -5.68
CA ALA A 384 32.52 -2.40 -6.24
C ALA A 384 31.95 -1.33 -5.29
N VAL A 385 32.06 -1.54 -3.97
CA VAL A 385 31.73 -0.58 -2.91
C VAL A 385 32.74 0.58 -2.91
N ALA A 386 34.00 0.31 -3.26
CA ALA A 386 35.09 1.28 -3.34
C ALA A 386 35.18 2.15 -2.07
N LEU A 387 35.00 3.47 -2.18
CA LEU A 387 35.09 4.43 -1.07
C LEU A 387 33.74 4.73 -0.38
N GLU A 388 32.63 4.26 -0.93
CA GLU A 388 31.31 4.53 -0.35
C GLU A 388 30.92 3.43 0.62
N PRO A 389 30.34 3.71 1.80
CA PRO A 389 29.99 2.66 2.76
C PRO A 389 28.78 1.80 2.33
N LYS A 390 28.15 2.14 1.20
CA LYS A 390 26.96 1.47 0.69
C LYS A 390 26.94 1.50 -0.83
N MET A 391 26.28 0.51 -1.45
CA MET A 391 26.04 0.47 -2.88
C MET A 391 24.69 -0.19 -3.19
N TYR A 392 24.17 0.07 -4.40
CA TYR A 392 22.92 -0.54 -4.89
C TYR A 392 23.21 -1.42 -6.10
N ARG A 393 22.74 -2.66 -6.10
CA ARG A 393 23.01 -3.65 -7.15
C ARG A 393 21.78 -4.44 -7.53
N TRP A 394 21.75 -4.90 -8.77
CA TRP A 394 20.72 -5.81 -9.25
C TRP A 394 20.93 -7.18 -8.63
N ALA A 395 19.84 -7.77 -8.16
CA ALA A 395 19.77 -9.11 -7.61
C ALA A 395 18.60 -9.89 -8.22
N HIS A 396 18.72 -11.20 -8.20
CA HIS A 396 17.67 -12.16 -8.54
C HIS A 396 17.79 -13.34 -7.57
N ARG A 397 16.67 -13.90 -7.13
CA ARG A 397 16.67 -15.01 -6.19
C ARG A 397 16.60 -16.33 -6.95
N GLU A 398 17.56 -17.22 -6.74
CA GLU A 398 17.61 -18.53 -7.41
C GLU A 398 17.11 -19.68 -6.55
N GLY A 399 16.96 -19.46 -5.25
CA GLY A 399 16.48 -20.47 -4.32
C GLY A 399 16.18 -19.88 -2.95
N GLU A 400 15.97 -20.76 -1.98
CA GLU A 400 15.62 -20.37 -0.62
C GLU A 400 16.68 -19.48 0.04
N TRP A 401 17.95 -19.83 -0.13
CA TRP A 401 19.10 -19.11 0.46
C TRP A 401 20.12 -18.62 -0.57
N ASN A 402 19.80 -18.74 -1.86
CA ASN A 402 20.71 -18.41 -2.96
C ASN A 402 20.23 -17.20 -3.75
N TRP A 403 21.14 -16.25 -3.96
CA TRP A 403 20.92 -15.04 -4.76
C TRP A 403 21.96 -14.93 -5.86
N LYS A 404 21.56 -14.43 -7.02
CA LYS A 404 22.46 -13.88 -8.03
C LYS A 404 22.56 -12.38 -7.85
N ILE A 405 23.77 -11.85 -7.62
CA ILE A 405 24.01 -10.40 -7.56
C ILE A 405 25.00 -9.97 -8.64
N CYS A 406 24.67 -8.89 -9.35
CA CYS A 406 25.52 -8.25 -10.35
C CYS A 406 26.30 -7.10 -9.69
N PHE A 407 27.62 -7.19 -9.57
CA PHE A 407 28.43 -6.16 -8.89
C PHE A 407 29.02 -5.09 -9.82
N ASP A 408 29.15 -5.39 -11.11
CA ASP A 408 29.86 -4.55 -12.10
C ASP A 408 28.95 -3.58 -12.87
N ARG A 409 27.63 -3.67 -12.68
CA ARG A 409 26.65 -2.75 -13.28
C ARG A 409 25.92 -1.96 -12.20
N LEU A 410 25.89 -0.64 -12.39
CA LEU A 410 25.16 0.28 -11.55
C LEU A 410 23.71 0.41 -12.05
N PRO A 411 22.73 0.67 -11.17
CA PRO A 411 21.44 1.19 -11.60
C PRO A 411 21.62 2.57 -12.25
N ASP A 412 20.75 2.92 -13.20
CA ASP A 412 20.85 4.18 -13.94
C ASP A 412 20.66 5.42 -13.06
N GLN A 413 19.88 5.25 -11.99
CA GLN A 413 19.62 6.28 -11.00
C GLN A 413 19.90 5.71 -9.62
N THR A 414 20.41 6.56 -8.74
CA THR A 414 20.52 6.20 -7.32
C THR A 414 19.11 6.15 -6.75
N PRO A 415 18.63 4.99 -6.28
CA PRO A 415 17.27 4.90 -5.75
C PRO A 415 17.13 5.75 -4.49
N THR A 416 15.95 6.36 -4.32
CA THR A 416 15.53 6.94 -3.05
C THR A 416 15.14 5.80 -2.12
N TRP A 417 16.03 5.50 -1.15
CA TRP A 417 15.94 4.35 -0.25
C TRP A 417 15.55 4.78 1.17
#